data_AF-A0A1I2LUR2-F1
#
_entry.id   AF-A0A1I2LUR2-F1
#
_cell.length_a   1.000
_cell.length_b   1.000
_cell.length_c   1.000
_cell.angle_alpha   90.00
_cell.angle_beta   90.00
_cell.angle_gamma   90.00
#
_symmetry.space_group_name_H-M   'P 1'
#
loop_
_entity.id
_entity.type
_entity.pdbx_description
1 polymer ?
#
loop_
_entity_poly.entity_id
_entity_poly.type
_entity_poly.pdbx_seq_one_letter_code
_entity_poly.pdbx_strand_id
1 'polypeptide(L)'
;MRMPLDPAPAAPSRQALTAHLVSTRIAGDVATSRENNLDHFSALAEGNRYYWFGLDLGDRWTDRDAVLELMAERCGVVADPDHRFGQDTIDPELTIDALDRMAEVLHKAAENGSRVLVATGHPAGLLAVHWQLAAALRAAGCTLITPAERLYADGGEIRHLAAVSMVHRAGGLVHTHSPDPMREILDALERDGEPLPDLVIADHGWAGCAGERGIDTVGFADCNDPALFVGEAEGSLLVTVPLDDNVPPHHYAPLTAYLLAAAGLTGAGRDGSAGPAGTAGPDDPDGTEPAPRSKAREGRGRESRSREKKGTDGTGRVSRRTGLGRSGRGAGKKGT
;
A
#
# COMPACT_ATOMS: atom_id res chain seq x y z
N MET A 1 -24.13 0.99 -20.02
CA MET A 1 -24.84 -0.02 -19.22
C MET A 1 -23.96 -0.30 -18.00
N ARG A 2 -24.30 0.24 -16.82
CA ARG A 2 -23.63 -0.17 -15.58
C ARG A 2 -24.01 -1.62 -15.37
N MET A 3 -23.05 -2.55 -15.45
CA MET A 3 -23.30 -3.89 -14.95
C MET A 3 -23.65 -3.73 -13.47
N PRO A 4 -24.81 -4.23 -13.00
CA PRO A 4 -25.10 -4.23 -11.58
C PRO A 4 -24.04 -5.12 -10.93
N LEU A 5 -23.09 -4.49 -10.22
CA LEU A 5 -22.32 -5.20 -9.22
C LEU A 5 -23.33 -5.65 -8.16
N ASP A 6 -23.26 -6.91 -7.75
CA ASP A 6 -24.02 -7.34 -6.59
C ASP A 6 -23.78 -6.33 -5.45
N PRO A 7 -24.84 -5.95 -4.70
CA PRO A 7 -24.66 -5.01 -3.60
C PRO A 7 -23.59 -5.55 -2.66
N ALA A 8 -22.62 -4.71 -2.33
CA ALA A 8 -21.56 -5.07 -1.39
C ALA A 8 -22.21 -5.65 -0.13
N PRO A 9 -21.72 -6.80 0.39
CA PRO A 9 -22.31 -7.41 1.56
C PRO A 9 -22.30 -6.43 2.73
N ALA A 10 -23.32 -6.49 3.58
CA ALA A 10 -23.32 -5.72 4.82
C ALA A 10 -22.07 -6.08 5.63
N ALA A 11 -21.44 -5.08 6.25
CA ALA A 11 -20.25 -5.31 7.05
C ALA A 11 -20.55 -6.30 8.19
N PRO A 12 -19.77 -7.39 8.32
CA PRO A 12 -19.96 -8.36 9.39
C PRO A 12 -19.61 -7.75 10.75
N SER A 13 -20.14 -8.33 11.83
CA SER A 13 -19.55 -8.09 13.16
C SER A 13 -18.16 -8.72 13.22
N ARG A 14 -17.32 -8.26 14.15
CA ARG A 14 -16.01 -8.87 14.41
C ARG A 14 -16.11 -10.39 14.61
N GLN A 15 -17.03 -10.86 15.46
CA GLN A 15 -17.24 -12.30 15.67
C GLN A 15 -17.63 -13.06 14.38
N ALA A 16 -18.50 -12.47 13.56
CA ALA A 16 -18.90 -13.08 12.29
C ALA A 16 -17.74 -13.10 11.29
N LEU A 17 -16.89 -12.06 11.29
CA LEU A 17 -15.68 -12.01 10.50
C LEU A 17 -14.66 -13.05 10.96
N THR A 18 -14.38 -13.17 12.27
CA THR A 18 -13.48 -14.20 12.81
C THR A 18 -13.90 -15.60 12.34
N ALA A 19 -15.18 -15.94 12.49
CA ALA A 19 -15.72 -17.21 12.04
C ALA A 19 -15.58 -17.41 10.52
N HIS A 20 -15.84 -16.36 9.74
CA HIS A 20 -15.68 -16.37 8.28
C HIS A 20 -14.23 -16.65 7.88
N LEU A 21 -13.26 -15.86 8.41
CA LEU A 21 -11.84 -15.99 8.11
C LEU A 21 -11.33 -17.42 8.33
N VAL A 22 -11.70 -18.03 9.46
CA VAL A 22 -11.37 -19.41 9.79
C VAL A 22 -12.03 -20.40 8.83
N SER A 23 -13.33 -20.24 8.56
CA SER A 23 -14.07 -21.17 7.70
C SER A 23 -13.59 -21.18 6.24
N THR A 24 -13.08 -20.03 5.77
CA THR A 24 -12.57 -19.86 4.41
C THR A 24 -11.06 -20.02 4.31
N ARG A 25 -10.38 -20.26 5.44
CA ARG A 25 -8.91 -20.35 5.55
C ARG A 25 -8.16 -19.10 5.10
N ILE A 26 -8.80 -17.93 5.20
CA ILE A 26 -8.08 -16.65 5.09
C ILE A 26 -7.19 -16.47 6.32
N ALA A 27 -7.66 -16.94 7.47
CA ALA A 27 -6.89 -17.10 8.69
C ALA A 27 -7.31 -18.41 9.39
N GLY A 28 -6.70 -18.74 10.52
CA GLY A 28 -6.78 -20.06 11.16
C GLY A 28 -5.78 -21.02 10.52
N ASP A 29 -6.17 -22.28 10.30
CA ASP A 29 -5.36 -23.26 9.58
C ASP A 29 -5.35 -22.93 8.08
N VAL A 30 -4.28 -22.28 7.62
CA VAL A 30 -4.12 -21.81 6.23
C VAL A 30 -3.61 -22.92 5.31
N ALA A 31 -3.45 -22.66 4.01
CA ALA A 31 -2.91 -23.66 3.09
C ALA A 31 -1.37 -23.73 3.13
N THR A 32 -0.73 -22.61 3.47
CA THR A 32 0.72 -22.45 3.55
C THR A 32 1.29 -23.32 4.67
N SER A 33 2.26 -24.16 4.32
CA SER A 33 2.81 -25.15 5.24
C SER A 33 3.90 -24.55 6.12
N ARG A 34 4.09 -25.14 7.31
CA ARG A 34 5.14 -24.76 8.26
C ARG A 34 6.53 -24.86 7.63
N GLU A 35 6.78 -25.86 6.80
CA GLU A 35 8.04 -26.02 6.08
C GLU A 35 8.30 -24.82 5.16
N ASN A 36 7.29 -24.38 4.41
CA ASN A 36 7.42 -23.23 3.52
C ASN A 36 7.69 -21.93 4.31
N ASN A 37 6.99 -21.72 5.42
CA ASN A 37 7.24 -20.59 6.32
C ASN A 37 8.69 -20.57 6.83
N LEU A 38 9.17 -21.69 7.38
CA LEU A 38 10.53 -21.78 7.92
C LEU A 38 11.61 -21.61 6.84
N ASP A 39 11.37 -22.12 5.63
CA ASP A 39 12.26 -21.91 4.47
C ASP A 39 12.34 -20.43 4.11
N HIS A 40 11.20 -19.72 4.07
CA HIS A 40 11.17 -18.29 3.74
C HIS A 40 11.77 -17.42 4.85
N PHE A 41 11.53 -17.75 6.13
CA PHE A 41 12.13 -17.06 7.27
C PHE A 41 13.64 -17.22 7.26
N SER A 42 14.13 -18.43 6.96
CA SER A 42 15.56 -18.70 6.83
C SER A 42 16.15 -17.93 5.64
N ALA A 43 15.47 -17.93 4.49
CA ALA A 43 15.94 -17.22 3.30
C ALA A 43 16.02 -15.70 3.53
N LEU A 44 15.03 -15.09 4.22
CA LEU A 44 15.11 -13.69 4.63
C LEU A 44 16.33 -13.46 5.52
N ALA A 45 16.53 -14.29 6.54
CA ALA A 45 17.59 -14.14 7.52
C ALA A 45 19.00 -14.35 6.96
N GLU A 46 19.12 -15.22 5.96
CA GLU A 46 20.35 -15.45 5.20
C GLU A 46 20.68 -14.31 4.22
N GLY A 47 19.82 -13.30 4.13
CA GLY A 47 20.02 -12.12 3.29
C GLY A 47 19.63 -12.31 1.83
N ASN A 48 18.75 -13.27 1.52
CA ASN A 48 18.22 -13.44 0.18
C ASN A 48 17.24 -12.29 -0.14
N ARG A 49 17.71 -11.32 -0.93
CA ARG A 49 16.97 -10.11 -1.32
C ARG A 49 15.64 -10.38 -2.04
N TYR A 50 15.45 -11.57 -2.60
CA TYR A 50 14.15 -11.95 -3.16
C TYR A 50 13.05 -11.96 -2.09
N TYR A 51 13.37 -12.40 -0.88
CA TYR A 51 12.45 -12.46 0.27
C TYR A 51 12.47 -11.19 1.11
N TRP A 52 13.12 -10.11 0.65
CA TRP A 52 13.09 -8.80 1.31
C TRP A 52 12.06 -7.86 0.70
N PHE A 53 11.46 -8.25 -0.43
CA PHE A 53 10.38 -7.51 -1.09
C PHE A 53 10.71 -6.04 -1.36
N GLY A 54 11.98 -5.76 -1.66
CA GLY A 54 12.47 -4.42 -1.98
C GLY A 54 12.90 -3.57 -0.79
N LEU A 55 12.76 -4.06 0.45
CA LEU A 55 13.29 -3.43 1.66
C LEU A 55 14.82 -3.64 1.78
N ASP A 56 15.52 -2.71 2.44
CA ASP A 56 16.94 -2.87 2.79
C ASP A 56 17.14 -3.20 4.27
N LEU A 57 17.18 -4.50 4.60
CA LEU A 57 17.25 -4.99 5.97
C LEU A 57 18.67 -5.00 6.57
N GLY A 58 19.71 -4.79 5.76
CA GLY A 58 21.10 -4.86 6.20
C GLY A 58 21.43 -6.17 6.91
N ASP A 59 21.98 -6.09 8.13
CA ASP A 59 22.33 -7.22 9.00
C ASP A 59 21.38 -7.41 10.20
N ARG A 60 20.27 -6.66 10.24
CA ARG A 60 19.38 -6.56 11.42
C ARG A 60 18.55 -7.80 11.69
N TRP A 61 18.22 -8.55 10.63
CA TRP A 61 17.34 -9.73 10.68
C TRP A 61 18.07 -11.02 10.36
N THR A 62 19.33 -11.17 10.79
CA THR A 62 20.16 -12.36 10.49
C THR A 62 19.86 -13.60 11.33
N ASP A 63 18.99 -13.46 12.34
CA ASP A 63 18.53 -14.57 13.18
C ASP A 63 17.14 -15.02 12.75
N ARG A 64 17.03 -16.24 12.23
CA ARG A 64 15.76 -16.86 11.84
C ARG A 64 14.80 -16.95 13.02
N ASP A 65 15.27 -17.20 14.23
CA ASP A 65 14.39 -17.36 15.38
C ASP A 65 13.76 -16.02 15.77
N ALA A 66 14.48 -14.91 15.59
CA ALA A 66 13.91 -13.57 15.71
C ALA A 66 12.83 -13.27 14.63
N VAL A 67 13.02 -13.76 13.40
CA VAL A 67 11.99 -13.67 12.35
C VAL A 67 10.75 -14.48 12.74
N LEU A 68 10.93 -15.71 13.24
CA LEU A 68 9.82 -16.54 13.73
C LEU A 68 9.08 -15.87 14.88
N GLU A 69 9.80 -15.28 15.84
CA GLU A 69 9.23 -14.59 17.00
C GLU A 69 8.38 -13.39 16.56
N LEU A 70 8.88 -12.59 15.61
CA LEU A 70 8.11 -11.51 14.99
C LEU A 70 6.85 -12.03 14.28
N MET A 71 6.98 -13.10 13.49
CA MET A 71 5.85 -13.65 12.75
C MET A 71 4.80 -14.23 13.70
N ALA A 72 5.21 -14.83 14.82
CA ALA A 72 4.27 -15.27 15.85
C ALA A 72 3.53 -14.08 16.48
N GLU A 73 4.22 -12.96 16.73
CA GLU A 73 3.61 -11.74 17.29
C GLU A 73 2.64 -11.05 16.31
N ARG A 74 3.03 -10.91 15.03
CA ARG A 74 2.31 -10.07 14.06
C ARG A 74 1.33 -10.83 13.17
N CYS A 75 1.65 -12.07 12.85
CA CYS A 75 0.86 -12.91 11.95
C CYS A 75 0.10 -14.00 12.71
N GLY A 76 0.65 -14.48 13.84
CA GLY A 76 0.04 -15.55 14.63
C GLY A 76 0.38 -16.95 14.14
N VAL A 77 1.55 -17.12 13.52
CA VAL A 77 2.12 -18.44 13.24
C VAL A 77 2.46 -19.16 14.55
N VAL A 78 2.52 -20.49 14.53
CA VAL A 78 2.91 -21.30 15.70
C VAL A 78 4.30 -20.88 16.19
N ALA A 79 4.39 -20.39 17.44
CA ALA A 79 5.62 -19.84 18.01
C ALA A 79 6.67 -20.91 18.38
N ASP A 80 6.25 -22.17 18.54
CA ASP A 80 7.14 -23.27 18.89
C ASP A 80 8.18 -23.50 17.77
N PRO A 81 9.49 -23.31 18.03
CA PRO A 81 10.49 -23.64 17.04
C PRO A 81 10.36 -25.11 16.64
N ASP A 82 10.07 -26.00 17.59
CA ASP A 82 10.02 -27.46 17.42
C ASP A 82 8.87 -27.96 16.55
N HIS A 83 7.89 -27.09 16.25
CA HIS A 83 6.93 -27.31 15.18
C HIS A 83 7.58 -27.07 13.81
N ARG A 84 8.09 -28.16 13.21
CA ARG A 84 8.85 -28.11 11.94
C ARG A 84 8.09 -28.59 10.70
N PHE A 85 6.90 -29.19 10.85
CA PHE A 85 6.18 -29.82 9.73
C PHE A 85 4.66 -29.68 9.87
N GLY A 86 3.94 -29.69 8.73
CA GLY A 86 2.48 -29.67 8.69
C GLY A 86 1.90 -28.29 8.42
N GLN A 87 0.67 -28.05 8.90
CA GLN A 87 0.00 -26.77 8.69
C GLN A 87 0.52 -25.70 9.66
N ASP A 88 0.48 -24.46 9.20
CA ASP A 88 0.70 -23.28 10.02
C ASP A 88 -0.60 -22.50 10.22
N THR A 89 -0.51 -21.43 11.01
CA THR A 89 -1.65 -20.61 11.38
C THR A 89 -1.44 -19.15 11.05
N ILE A 90 -2.54 -18.47 10.74
CA ILE A 90 -2.67 -17.02 10.86
C ILE A 90 -3.70 -16.76 11.95
N ASP A 91 -3.40 -15.91 12.93
CA ASP A 91 -4.38 -15.61 13.99
C ASP A 91 -5.47 -14.67 13.43
N PRO A 92 -6.74 -15.11 13.40
CA PRO A 92 -7.83 -14.30 12.84
C PRO A 92 -8.09 -13.01 13.62
N GLU A 93 -7.81 -12.94 14.93
CA GLU A 93 -7.96 -11.71 15.69
C GLU A 93 -6.83 -10.72 15.38
N LEU A 94 -5.60 -11.19 15.14
CA LEU A 94 -4.51 -10.33 14.65
C LEU A 94 -4.81 -9.79 13.25
N THR A 95 -5.42 -10.60 12.37
CA THR A 95 -5.93 -10.11 11.08
C THR A 95 -6.92 -8.97 11.29
N ILE A 96 -7.93 -9.13 12.16
CA ILE A 96 -8.96 -8.10 12.36
C ILE A 96 -8.38 -6.85 13.04
N ASP A 97 -7.47 -7.00 14.00
CA ASP A 97 -6.77 -5.86 14.61
C ASP A 97 -5.96 -5.08 13.58
N ALA A 98 -5.30 -5.76 12.64
CA ALA A 98 -4.60 -5.10 11.55
C ALA A 98 -5.57 -4.42 10.57
N LEU A 99 -6.74 -5.00 10.30
CA LEU A 99 -7.79 -4.34 9.52
C LEU A 99 -8.28 -3.06 10.20
N ASP A 100 -8.46 -3.06 11.52
CA ASP A 100 -8.85 -1.87 12.28
C ASP A 100 -7.76 -0.77 12.18
N ARG A 101 -6.47 -1.13 12.31
CA ARG A 101 -5.35 -0.17 12.09
C ARG A 101 -5.30 0.35 10.65
N MET A 102 -5.48 -0.53 9.66
CA MET A 102 -5.51 -0.14 8.25
C MET A 102 -6.70 0.79 7.98
N ALA A 103 -7.85 0.53 8.59
CA ALA A 103 -9.04 1.38 8.47
C ALA A 103 -8.78 2.83 8.91
N GLU A 104 -8.02 3.04 9.98
CA GLU A 104 -7.61 4.37 10.43
C GLU A 104 -6.75 5.09 9.39
N VAL A 105 -5.81 4.38 8.75
CA VAL A 105 -4.98 4.94 7.67
C VAL A 105 -5.85 5.32 6.47
N LEU A 106 -6.77 4.44 6.06
CA LEU A 106 -7.68 4.71 4.94
C LEU A 106 -8.64 5.87 5.23
N HIS A 107 -9.14 5.96 6.47
CA HIS A 107 -9.97 7.07 6.91
C HIS A 107 -9.23 8.41 6.78
N LYS A 108 -8.00 8.47 7.31
CA LYS A 108 -7.15 9.66 7.21
C LYS A 108 -6.82 10.03 5.76
N ALA A 109 -6.57 9.05 4.89
CA ALA A 109 -6.34 9.30 3.47
C ALA A 109 -7.56 9.93 2.79
N ALA A 110 -8.77 9.46 3.13
CA ALA A 110 -10.02 10.02 2.64
C ALA A 110 -10.26 11.45 3.15
N GLU A 111 -10.04 11.72 4.45
CA GLU A 111 -10.14 13.08 5.01
C GLU A 111 -9.21 14.08 4.31
N ASN A 112 -8.01 13.63 3.94
CA ASN A 112 -7.01 14.45 3.27
C ASN A 112 -7.21 14.57 1.75
N GLY A 113 -8.10 13.77 1.14
CA GLY A 113 -8.19 13.66 -0.32
C GLY A 113 -6.88 13.18 -0.96
N SER A 114 -6.16 12.28 -0.29
CA SER A 114 -4.80 11.84 -0.63
C SER A 114 -4.65 11.31 -2.05
N ARG A 115 -3.44 11.43 -2.60
CA ARG A 115 -3.00 10.73 -3.81
C ARG A 115 -2.64 9.29 -3.46
N VAL A 116 -3.44 8.35 -3.95
CA VAL A 116 -3.30 6.92 -3.60
C VAL A 116 -2.87 6.13 -4.81
N LEU A 117 -1.83 5.32 -4.66
CA LEU A 117 -1.46 4.29 -5.63
C LEU A 117 -1.84 2.92 -5.06
N VAL A 118 -2.52 2.12 -5.89
CA VAL A 118 -2.94 0.76 -5.54
C VAL A 118 -2.29 -0.22 -6.48
N ALA A 119 -1.72 -1.30 -5.94
CA ALA A 119 -1.02 -2.31 -6.72
C ALA A 119 -1.17 -3.70 -6.11
N THR A 120 -0.96 -4.74 -6.92
CA THR A 120 -0.92 -6.12 -6.43
C THR A 120 0.06 -6.97 -7.22
N GLY A 121 0.87 -7.72 -6.49
CA GLY A 121 1.68 -8.83 -6.96
C GLY A 121 0.89 -10.14 -7.03
N HIS A 122 -0.26 -10.29 -6.37
CA HIS A 122 -1.09 -11.51 -6.37
C HIS A 122 -2.48 -11.32 -7.03
N PRO A 123 -2.57 -10.98 -8.33
CA PRO A 123 -3.81 -10.55 -8.97
C PRO A 123 -4.91 -11.61 -9.00
N ALA A 124 -4.58 -12.90 -8.92
CA ALA A 124 -5.57 -13.97 -8.89
C ALA A 124 -6.35 -14.02 -7.56
N GLY A 125 -5.76 -13.55 -6.46
CA GLY A 125 -6.34 -13.58 -5.12
C GLY A 125 -6.83 -12.20 -4.68
N LEU A 126 -5.91 -11.23 -4.60
CA LEU A 126 -6.13 -9.95 -3.93
C LEU A 126 -6.70 -8.83 -4.80
N LEU A 127 -6.77 -9.01 -6.13
CA LEU A 127 -7.30 -7.96 -7.01
C LEU A 127 -8.70 -7.48 -6.61
N ALA A 128 -9.57 -8.39 -6.18
CA ALA A 128 -10.93 -8.05 -5.77
C ALA A 128 -10.95 -7.11 -4.55
N VAL A 129 -10.03 -7.33 -3.60
CA VAL A 129 -9.88 -6.48 -2.40
C VAL A 129 -9.38 -5.10 -2.81
N HIS A 130 -8.24 -5.06 -3.50
CA HIS A 130 -7.60 -3.81 -3.94
C HIS A 130 -8.51 -2.94 -4.80
N TRP A 131 -9.27 -3.55 -5.71
CA TRP A 131 -10.23 -2.82 -6.55
C TRP A 131 -11.32 -2.16 -5.71
N GLN A 132 -11.92 -2.86 -4.74
CA GLN A 132 -12.95 -2.28 -3.89
C GLN A 132 -12.42 -1.14 -3.02
N LEU A 133 -11.20 -1.27 -2.48
CA LEU A 133 -10.52 -0.19 -1.75
C LEU A 133 -10.29 1.03 -2.65
N ALA A 134 -9.75 0.83 -3.86
CA ALA A 134 -9.50 1.90 -4.81
C ALA A 134 -10.80 2.63 -5.22
N ALA A 135 -11.89 1.88 -5.43
CA ALA A 135 -13.19 2.44 -5.75
C ALA A 135 -13.77 3.28 -4.60
N ALA A 136 -13.67 2.78 -3.37
CA ALA A 136 -14.17 3.47 -2.18
C ALA A 136 -13.41 4.76 -1.88
N LEU A 137 -12.06 4.72 -1.95
CA LEU A 137 -11.22 5.90 -1.77
C LEU A 137 -11.49 6.96 -2.85
N ARG A 138 -11.68 6.54 -4.10
CA ARG A 138 -12.07 7.44 -5.19
C ARG A 138 -13.41 8.12 -4.91
N ALA A 139 -14.39 7.34 -4.44
CA ALA A 139 -15.71 7.87 -4.10
C ALA A 139 -15.65 8.84 -2.91
N ALA A 140 -14.67 8.67 -2.01
CA ALA A 140 -14.43 9.55 -0.87
C ALA A 140 -13.60 10.80 -1.22
N GLY A 141 -13.15 10.95 -2.47
CA GLY A 141 -12.45 12.15 -2.95
C GLY A 141 -10.93 12.02 -3.09
N CYS A 142 -10.36 10.82 -2.85
CA CYS A 142 -8.94 10.57 -3.11
C CYS A 142 -8.61 10.59 -4.61
N THR A 143 -7.39 10.99 -4.93
CA THR A 143 -6.86 10.93 -6.31
C THR A 143 -6.16 9.61 -6.53
N LEU A 144 -6.71 8.74 -7.38
CA LEU A 144 -6.10 7.44 -7.68
C LEU A 144 -5.06 7.61 -8.80
N ILE A 145 -3.81 7.31 -8.49
CA ILE A 145 -2.71 7.40 -9.45
C ILE A 145 -2.89 6.34 -10.52
N THR A 146 -2.86 6.80 -11.77
CA THR A 146 -2.77 5.94 -12.95
C THR A 146 -1.40 6.22 -13.58
N PRO A 147 -0.42 5.33 -13.39
CA PRO A 147 0.91 5.49 -13.96
C PRO A 147 0.88 5.62 -15.48
N ALA A 148 1.98 6.14 -16.03
CA ALA A 148 2.15 6.27 -17.47
C ALA A 148 1.98 4.91 -18.19
N GLU A 149 1.48 4.95 -19.42
CA GLU A 149 1.42 3.74 -20.24
C GLU A 149 2.84 3.27 -20.63
N ARG A 150 2.96 1.98 -20.99
CA ARG A 150 4.18 1.36 -21.52
C ARG A 150 5.36 1.36 -20.54
N LEU A 151 5.07 1.13 -19.27
CA LEU A 151 6.08 0.78 -18.27
C LEU A 151 6.30 -0.75 -18.27
N TYR A 152 7.54 -1.17 -18.06
CA TYR A 152 7.93 -2.58 -18.14
C TYR A 152 8.85 -2.94 -16.97
N ALA A 153 8.58 -4.07 -16.34
CA ALA A 153 9.38 -4.66 -15.27
C ALA A 153 9.19 -6.18 -15.28
N ASP A 154 10.14 -6.94 -14.74
CA ASP A 154 10.09 -8.42 -14.65
C ASP A 154 9.80 -9.15 -15.99
N GLY A 155 10.22 -8.55 -17.10
CA GLY A 155 9.93 -9.07 -18.44
C GLY A 155 8.44 -9.04 -18.81
N GLY A 156 7.64 -8.22 -18.13
CA GLY A 156 6.23 -7.96 -18.40
C GLY A 156 5.92 -6.47 -18.57
N GLU A 157 4.70 -6.20 -19.02
CA GLU A 157 4.14 -4.84 -19.09
C GLU A 157 3.39 -4.56 -17.78
N ILE A 158 3.62 -3.40 -17.19
CA ILE A 158 2.83 -2.92 -16.07
C ILE A 158 1.49 -2.43 -16.61
N ARG A 159 0.40 -3.00 -16.13
CA ARG A 159 -0.97 -2.65 -16.52
C ARG A 159 -1.76 -2.15 -15.34
N HIS A 160 -2.74 -1.30 -15.64
CA HIS A 160 -3.67 -0.76 -14.68
C HIS A 160 -5.07 -1.25 -15.02
N LEU A 161 -5.62 -2.11 -14.17
CA LEU A 161 -6.99 -2.59 -14.30
C LEU A 161 -7.79 -2.11 -13.10
N ALA A 162 -8.88 -1.39 -13.36
CA ALA A 162 -9.75 -0.85 -12.31
C ALA A 162 -8.98 -0.07 -11.22
N ALA A 163 -7.97 0.71 -11.64
CA ALA A 163 -7.07 1.51 -10.79
C ALA A 163 -6.08 0.71 -9.92
N VAL A 164 -5.91 -0.58 -10.20
CA VAL A 164 -4.91 -1.44 -9.56
C VAL A 164 -3.79 -1.74 -10.54
N SER A 165 -2.55 -1.50 -10.14
CA SER A 165 -1.35 -1.77 -10.92
C SER A 165 -0.90 -3.23 -10.73
N MET A 166 -0.51 -3.89 -11.82
CA MET A 166 -0.13 -5.30 -11.84
C MET A 166 0.78 -5.60 -13.04
N VAL A 167 1.53 -6.70 -12.99
CA VAL A 167 2.33 -7.15 -14.14
C VAL A 167 1.48 -8.04 -15.05
N HIS A 168 1.57 -7.79 -16.36
CA HIS A 168 1.03 -8.63 -17.40
C HIS A 168 2.14 -9.23 -18.27
N ARG A 169 2.13 -10.55 -18.43
CA ARG A 169 3.09 -11.28 -19.26
C ARG A 169 2.39 -12.43 -19.98
N ALA A 170 2.75 -12.65 -21.25
CA ALA A 170 2.27 -13.78 -22.07
C ALA A 170 0.73 -13.96 -22.08
N GLY A 171 -0.03 -12.86 -22.06
CA GLY A 171 -1.50 -12.89 -22.11
C GLY A 171 -2.20 -13.06 -20.76
N GLY A 172 -1.45 -13.14 -19.65
CA GLY A 172 -1.99 -13.25 -18.31
C GLY A 172 -1.50 -12.16 -17.37
N LEU A 173 -2.28 -11.90 -16.33
CA LEU A 173 -1.81 -11.19 -15.14
C LEU A 173 -0.98 -12.17 -14.32
N VAL A 174 0.20 -11.75 -13.85
CA VAL A 174 1.15 -12.67 -13.22
C VAL A 174 1.33 -12.41 -11.74
N HIS A 175 1.50 -13.51 -11.01
CA HIS A 175 2.02 -13.48 -9.64
C HIS A 175 3.47 -13.01 -9.63
N THR A 176 3.83 -12.04 -8.79
CA THR A 176 5.21 -11.57 -8.63
C THR A 176 5.47 -11.04 -7.22
N HIS A 177 6.62 -11.41 -6.67
CA HIS A 177 7.16 -10.83 -5.43
C HIS A 177 8.19 -9.72 -5.69
N SER A 178 8.46 -9.42 -6.96
CA SER A 178 9.48 -8.46 -7.35
C SER A 178 9.09 -7.03 -6.94
N PRO A 179 10.06 -6.23 -6.47
CA PRO A 179 9.85 -4.81 -6.22
C PRO A 179 9.97 -3.93 -7.48
N ASP A 180 10.51 -4.48 -8.56
CA ASP A 180 10.86 -3.71 -9.76
C ASP A 180 9.65 -3.02 -10.43
N PRO A 181 8.44 -3.60 -10.48
CA PRO A 181 7.27 -2.91 -11.01
C PRO A 181 6.90 -1.64 -10.25
N MET A 182 6.94 -1.67 -8.91
CA MET A 182 6.70 -0.47 -8.11
C MET A 182 7.81 0.55 -8.33
N ARG A 183 9.08 0.11 -8.35
CA ARG A 183 10.23 0.98 -8.62
C ARG A 183 10.06 1.71 -9.95
N GLU A 184 9.72 1.01 -11.03
CA GLU A 184 9.53 1.61 -12.34
C GLU A 184 8.41 2.66 -12.35
N ILE A 185 7.30 2.41 -11.64
CA ILE A 185 6.23 3.42 -11.54
C ILE A 185 6.70 4.66 -10.79
N LEU A 186 7.33 4.50 -9.63
CA LEU A 186 7.78 5.63 -8.81
C LEU A 186 8.85 6.43 -9.54
N ASP A 187 9.81 5.76 -10.18
CA ASP A 187 10.83 6.40 -11.01
C ASP A 187 10.21 7.10 -12.22
N ALA A 188 9.14 6.55 -12.83
CA ALA A 188 8.42 7.22 -13.92
C ALA A 188 7.73 8.50 -13.48
N LEU A 189 7.05 8.49 -12.33
CA LEU A 189 6.42 9.69 -11.76
C LEU A 189 7.46 10.79 -11.53
N GLU A 190 8.60 10.45 -10.92
CA GLU A 190 9.70 11.39 -10.69
C GLU A 190 10.29 11.93 -12.00
N ARG A 191 10.55 11.05 -12.97
CA ARG A 191 11.07 11.43 -14.30
C ARG A 191 10.15 12.42 -15.02
N ASP A 192 8.84 12.25 -14.87
CA ASP A 192 7.83 13.08 -15.53
C ASP A 192 7.51 14.36 -14.71
N GLY A 193 8.12 14.52 -13.53
CA GLY A 193 7.87 15.65 -12.63
C GLY A 193 6.51 15.60 -11.94
N GLU A 194 5.89 14.42 -11.89
CA GLU A 194 4.63 14.18 -11.19
C GLU A 194 4.88 13.98 -9.69
N PRO A 195 3.97 14.43 -8.81
CA PRO A 195 4.08 14.17 -7.40
C PRO A 195 3.92 12.67 -7.10
N LEU A 196 4.76 12.17 -6.20
CA LEU A 196 4.68 10.81 -5.64
C LEU A 196 3.32 10.59 -4.93
N PRO A 197 2.92 9.32 -4.70
CA PRO A 197 1.77 8.99 -3.87
C PRO A 197 1.93 9.51 -2.45
N ASP A 198 0.83 9.95 -1.84
CA ASP A 198 0.75 10.19 -0.41
C ASP A 198 0.53 8.87 0.37
N LEU A 199 -0.09 7.88 -0.29
CA LEU A 199 -0.34 6.54 0.28
C LEU A 199 -0.20 5.47 -0.81
N VAL A 200 0.44 4.36 -0.46
CA VAL A 200 0.43 3.12 -1.25
C VAL A 200 -0.35 2.03 -0.52
N ILE A 201 -1.23 1.34 -1.27
CA ILE A 201 -1.93 0.13 -0.82
C ILE A 201 -1.50 -1.01 -1.74
N ALA A 202 -0.75 -1.98 -1.20
CA ALA A 202 -0.16 -3.02 -2.02
C ALA A 202 0.09 -4.35 -1.28
N ASP A 203 0.83 -5.26 -1.90
CA ASP A 203 1.29 -6.53 -1.33
C ASP A 203 2.68 -6.89 -1.92
N HIS A 204 3.35 -7.87 -1.32
CA HIS A 204 4.71 -8.34 -1.66
C HIS A 204 5.73 -7.21 -1.96
N GLY A 205 6.54 -7.37 -3.02
CA GLY A 205 7.55 -6.42 -3.47
C GLY A 205 7.02 -5.03 -3.80
N TRP A 206 5.73 -4.92 -4.13
CA TRP A 206 5.12 -3.63 -4.42
C TRP A 206 5.02 -2.78 -3.15
N ALA A 207 4.54 -3.38 -2.06
CA ALA A 207 4.45 -2.70 -0.77
C ALA A 207 5.85 -2.42 -0.21
N GLY A 208 6.73 -3.42 -0.18
CA GLY A 208 8.07 -3.24 0.39
C GLY A 208 8.90 -2.18 -0.35
N CYS A 209 8.82 -2.11 -1.68
CA CYS A 209 9.49 -1.06 -2.45
C CYS A 209 8.96 0.35 -2.14
N ALA A 210 7.65 0.51 -1.96
CA ALA A 210 7.06 1.81 -1.64
C ALA A 210 7.46 2.27 -0.21
N GLY A 211 7.40 1.36 0.76
CA GLY A 211 7.83 1.62 2.12
C GLY A 211 9.31 1.98 2.21
N GLU A 212 10.18 1.26 1.49
CA GLU A 212 11.61 1.58 1.40
C GLU A 212 11.88 2.98 0.82
N ARG A 213 11.01 3.46 -0.08
CA ARG A 213 11.09 4.82 -0.63
C ARG A 213 10.56 5.89 0.33
N GLY A 214 10.15 5.52 1.54
CA GLY A 214 9.64 6.42 2.57
C GLY A 214 8.23 6.92 2.28
N ILE A 215 7.46 6.21 1.46
CA ILE A 215 6.05 6.52 1.19
C ILE A 215 5.20 5.78 2.22
N ASP A 216 4.25 6.48 2.84
CA ASP A 216 3.26 5.86 3.73
C ASP A 216 2.61 4.67 3.01
N THR A 217 2.78 3.47 3.55
CA THR A 217 2.41 2.23 2.88
C THR A 217 1.67 1.30 3.83
N VAL A 218 0.57 0.72 3.35
CA VAL A 218 -0.14 -0.38 4.01
C VAL A 218 -0.22 -1.56 3.06
N GLY A 219 -0.22 -2.79 3.60
CA GLY A 219 -0.31 -3.95 2.73
C GLY A 219 -0.89 -5.21 3.36
N PHE A 220 -1.12 -6.19 2.49
CA PHE A 220 -1.54 -7.54 2.85
C PHE A 220 -0.37 -8.50 2.64
N ALA A 221 -0.21 -9.48 3.53
CA ALA A 221 0.86 -10.47 3.44
C ALA A 221 0.43 -11.82 4.01
N ASP A 222 0.83 -12.90 3.34
CA ASP A 222 0.71 -14.26 3.85
C ASP A 222 1.77 -14.57 4.91
N CYS A 223 1.58 -15.66 5.65
CA CYS A 223 2.45 -16.12 6.72
C CYS A 223 3.84 -16.55 6.25
N ASN A 224 4.05 -16.80 4.95
CA ASN A 224 5.36 -17.06 4.35
C ASN A 224 6.04 -15.79 3.82
N ASP A 225 5.46 -14.61 4.04
CA ASP A 225 5.94 -13.34 3.51
C ASP A 225 6.44 -12.40 4.63
N PRO A 226 7.50 -12.79 5.35
CA PRO A 226 7.95 -12.08 6.56
C PRO A 226 8.39 -10.63 6.32
N ALA A 227 8.76 -10.29 5.09
CA ALA A 227 9.35 -8.99 4.76
C ALA A 227 8.45 -7.80 5.14
N LEU A 228 7.14 -7.89 4.89
CA LEU A 228 6.23 -6.77 5.16
C LEU A 228 5.98 -6.58 6.66
N PHE A 229 5.99 -7.68 7.43
CA PHE A 229 5.92 -7.61 8.90
C PHE A 229 7.21 -7.03 9.49
N VAL A 230 8.37 -7.40 8.94
CA VAL A 230 9.64 -6.75 9.27
C VAL A 230 9.59 -5.25 8.94
N GLY A 231 9.07 -4.89 7.77
CA GLY A 231 8.91 -3.49 7.38
C GLY A 231 7.98 -2.71 8.30
N GLU A 232 6.90 -3.31 8.80
CA GLU A 232 6.05 -2.68 9.85
C GLU A 232 6.83 -2.53 11.17
N ALA A 233 7.58 -3.55 11.58
CA ALA A 233 8.40 -3.49 12.80
C ALA A 233 9.51 -2.43 12.75
N GLU A 234 10.07 -2.15 11.56
CA GLU A 234 11.07 -1.11 11.34
C GLU A 234 10.46 0.28 11.04
N GLY A 235 9.15 0.35 10.84
CA GLY A 235 8.43 1.58 10.51
C GLY A 235 8.50 2.00 9.04
N SER A 236 8.99 1.15 8.15
CA SER A 236 8.93 1.34 6.69
C SER A 236 7.51 1.13 6.15
N LEU A 237 6.70 0.31 6.82
CA LEU A 237 5.27 0.16 6.55
C LEU A 237 4.47 0.63 7.77
N LEU A 238 3.29 1.20 7.50
CA LEU A 238 2.37 1.63 8.55
C LEU A 238 1.59 0.45 9.14
N VAL A 239 1.12 -0.46 8.29
CA VAL A 239 0.30 -1.62 8.68
C VAL A 239 0.50 -2.76 7.67
N THR A 240 0.76 -3.96 8.18
CA THR A 240 0.68 -5.21 7.42
C THR A 240 -0.47 -6.06 7.98
N VAL A 241 -1.43 -6.42 7.12
CA VAL A 241 -2.58 -7.26 7.47
C VAL A 241 -2.26 -8.71 7.14
N PRO A 242 -2.14 -9.61 8.14
CA PRO A 242 -1.87 -11.02 7.89
C PRO A 242 -3.12 -11.72 7.33
N LEU A 243 -2.97 -12.40 6.20
CA LEU A 243 -4.00 -13.26 5.59
C LEU A 243 -3.38 -14.23 4.58
N ASP A 244 -4.01 -15.40 4.37
CA ASP A 244 -3.73 -16.24 3.19
C ASP A 244 -4.24 -15.47 1.97
N ASP A 245 -3.35 -15.17 1.03
CA ASP A 245 -3.61 -14.30 -0.12
C ASP A 245 -4.09 -15.05 -1.37
N ASN A 246 -4.22 -16.38 -1.28
CA ASN A 246 -4.52 -17.25 -2.42
C ASN A 246 -5.77 -18.13 -2.21
N VAL A 247 -6.69 -17.73 -1.32
CA VAL A 247 -8.04 -18.32 -1.27
C VAL A 247 -8.93 -17.82 -2.43
N PRO A 248 -10.05 -18.50 -2.74
CA PRO A 248 -10.98 -18.03 -3.77
C PRO A 248 -11.41 -16.57 -3.55
N PRO A 249 -11.26 -15.66 -4.55
CA PRO A 249 -11.38 -14.21 -4.33
C PRO A 249 -12.70 -13.72 -3.72
N HIS A 250 -13.81 -14.40 -4.01
CA HIS A 250 -15.12 -14.06 -3.46
C HIS A 250 -15.18 -14.24 -1.93
N HIS A 251 -14.29 -15.03 -1.33
CA HIS A 251 -14.18 -15.18 0.11
C HIS A 251 -13.68 -13.91 0.81
N TYR A 252 -12.98 -13.00 0.13
CA TYR A 252 -12.52 -11.76 0.78
C TYR A 252 -13.63 -10.71 0.94
N ALA A 253 -14.79 -10.88 0.31
CA ALA A 253 -15.84 -9.86 0.31
C ALA A 253 -16.30 -9.42 1.73
N PRO A 254 -16.49 -10.32 2.73
CA PRO A 254 -16.80 -9.91 4.10
C PRO A 254 -15.65 -9.15 4.79
N LEU A 255 -14.40 -9.55 4.55
CA LEU A 255 -13.21 -8.85 5.05
C LEU A 255 -13.14 -7.43 4.49
N THR A 256 -13.34 -7.28 3.18
CA THR A 256 -13.30 -5.97 2.52
C THR A 256 -14.47 -5.08 2.99
N ALA A 257 -15.67 -5.65 3.15
CA ALA A 257 -16.81 -4.91 3.68
C ALA A 257 -16.60 -4.43 5.12
N TYR A 258 -15.95 -5.25 5.96
CA TYR A 258 -15.56 -4.86 7.32
C TYR A 258 -14.57 -3.69 7.29
N LEU A 259 -13.47 -3.81 6.53
CA LEU A 259 -12.44 -2.78 6.42
C LEU A 259 -13.03 -1.44 5.94
N LEU A 260 -13.86 -1.47 4.89
CA LEU A 260 -14.52 -0.27 4.38
C LEU A 260 -15.48 0.35 5.39
N ALA A 261 -16.20 -0.45 6.18
CA ALA A 261 -17.09 0.06 7.23
C ALA A 261 -16.32 0.67 8.39
N ALA A 262 -15.26 0.02 8.85
CA ALA A 262 -14.37 0.53 9.89
C ALA A 262 -13.73 1.87 9.47
N ALA A 263 -13.38 2.02 8.18
CA ALA A 263 -12.81 3.26 7.64
C ALA A 263 -13.85 4.37 7.38
N GLY A 264 -15.15 4.09 7.54
CA GLY A 264 -16.24 5.02 7.21
C GLY A 264 -16.47 5.21 5.70
N LEU A 265 -16.05 4.25 4.87
CA LEU A 265 -16.04 4.32 3.40
C LEU A 265 -17.21 3.56 2.73
N THR A 266 -18.26 3.20 3.47
CA THR A 266 -19.44 2.46 2.96
C THR A 266 -20.42 3.30 2.12
N GLY A 267 -20.05 4.55 1.78
CA GLY A 267 -20.95 5.56 1.21
C GLY A 267 -21.18 5.53 -0.31
N ALA A 268 -20.52 4.64 -1.06
CA ALA A 268 -20.66 4.59 -2.52
C ALA A 268 -21.95 3.86 -2.98
N GLY A 269 -23.11 4.40 -2.58
CA GLY A 269 -24.43 3.85 -2.94
C GLY A 269 -25.63 4.61 -2.41
N ARG A 270 -25.45 5.76 -1.76
CA ARG A 270 -26.57 6.65 -1.38
C ARG A 270 -26.37 8.02 -2.01
N ASP A 271 -26.77 8.13 -3.27
CA ASP A 271 -27.18 9.41 -3.84
C ASP A 271 -28.36 9.92 -3.00
N GLY A 272 -28.03 10.76 -2.02
CA GLY A 272 -28.95 11.48 -1.17
C GLY A 272 -28.69 12.97 -1.22
N SER A 273 -28.38 13.52 -2.40
CA SER A 273 -28.48 14.95 -2.63
C SER A 273 -29.96 15.32 -2.69
N ALA A 274 -30.53 15.62 -1.53
CA ALA A 274 -31.74 16.44 -1.48
C ALA A 274 -31.37 17.86 -1.98
N GLY A 275 -31.32 18.02 -3.30
CA GLY A 275 -31.39 19.33 -3.94
C GLY A 275 -32.80 19.91 -3.74
N PRO A 276 -32.94 21.24 -3.67
CA PRO A 276 -34.20 21.87 -3.31
C PRO A 276 -35.24 21.63 -4.41
N ALA A 277 -36.46 21.30 -3.99
CA ALA A 277 -37.59 21.05 -4.86
C ALA A 277 -37.83 22.27 -5.78
N GLY A 278 -37.57 22.08 -7.08
CA GLY A 278 -38.06 22.97 -8.13
C GLY A 278 -39.55 22.72 -8.36
N THR A 279 -40.37 23.71 -8.06
CA THR A 279 -41.79 23.72 -8.41
C THR A 279 -41.95 24.09 -9.89
N ALA A 280 -42.49 23.16 -10.67
CA ALA A 280 -43.03 23.44 -12.00
C ALA A 280 -44.29 24.32 -11.89
N GLY A 281 -44.40 25.32 -12.77
CA GLY A 281 -45.50 26.30 -12.80
C GLY A 281 -46.75 25.84 -13.55
N PRO A 282 -47.57 26.80 -14.00
CA PRO A 282 -48.31 26.61 -15.25
C PRO A 282 -48.21 27.81 -16.21
N ASP A 283 -48.16 27.43 -17.49
CA ASP A 283 -48.50 28.10 -18.77
C ASP A 283 -49.00 29.57 -18.78
N ASP A 284 -48.39 30.41 -19.65
CA ASP A 284 -49.09 31.04 -20.80
C ASP A 284 -48.07 31.72 -21.78
N PRO A 285 -48.44 31.96 -23.06
CA PRO A 285 -47.53 32.21 -24.19
C PRO A 285 -47.46 33.68 -24.62
N ASP A 286 -46.27 34.13 -25.03
CA ASP A 286 -46.02 35.15 -26.07
C ASP A 286 -44.50 35.17 -26.27
N GLY A 287 -43.94 35.02 -27.47
CA GLY A 287 -43.94 36.07 -28.48
C GLY A 287 -42.70 36.96 -28.33
N THR A 288 -41.89 37.01 -29.40
CA THR A 288 -40.84 38.01 -29.72
C THR A 288 -39.38 37.72 -29.33
N GLU A 289 -38.58 37.36 -30.36
CA GLU A 289 -37.14 37.62 -30.49
C GLU A 289 -36.85 39.14 -30.42
N PRO A 290 -35.66 39.61 -29.97
CA PRO A 290 -34.54 39.69 -30.92
C PRO A 290 -33.12 39.50 -30.33
N ALA A 291 -32.19 39.19 -31.24
CA ALA A 291 -30.74 39.24 -31.04
C ALA A 291 -30.17 40.69 -31.13
N PRO A 292 -28.84 40.91 -31.24
CA PRO A 292 -27.88 41.00 -30.15
C PRO A 292 -27.24 42.41 -30.07
N ARG A 293 -26.50 42.71 -28.99
CA ARG A 293 -25.58 43.87 -28.98
C ARG A 293 -24.20 43.51 -28.45
N SER A 294 -23.25 44.08 -29.18
CA SER A 294 -21.81 43.91 -29.19
C SER A 294 -21.08 44.96 -28.36
N LYS A 295 -19.75 44.80 -28.34
CA LYS A 295 -18.65 45.70 -27.93
C LYS A 295 -18.11 45.40 -26.52
N ALA A 296 -16.96 44.75 -26.37
CA ALA A 296 -15.59 45.21 -26.68
C ALA A 296 -15.18 46.45 -25.88
N ARG A 297 -14.26 46.29 -24.91
CA ARG A 297 -12.99 47.04 -24.86
C ARG A 297 -12.05 46.60 -23.74
N GLU A 298 -10.82 46.27 -24.15
CA GLU A 298 -9.54 46.80 -23.67
C GLU A 298 -9.25 46.87 -22.15
N GLY A 299 -8.38 45.97 -21.68
CA GLY A 299 -6.94 46.27 -21.58
C GLY A 299 -6.46 47.26 -20.52
N ARG A 300 -5.69 46.74 -19.56
CA ARG A 300 -4.49 47.28 -18.84
C ARG A 300 -4.32 46.40 -17.58
N GLY A 301 -3.21 45.73 -17.28
CA GLY A 301 -1.80 45.97 -17.60
C GLY A 301 -1.15 46.82 -16.51
N ARG A 302 -0.57 46.18 -15.47
CA ARG A 302 0.58 46.64 -14.62
C ARG A 302 0.86 45.61 -13.51
N GLU A 303 1.97 44.87 -13.61
CA GLU A 303 3.29 45.16 -13.00
C GLU A 303 3.42 44.73 -11.53
N SER A 304 3.99 43.53 -11.38
CA SER A 304 5.14 43.18 -10.55
C SER A 304 5.60 44.19 -9.48
N ARG A 305 5.65 43.72 -8.23
CA ARG A 305 6.63 44.18 -7.24
C ARG A 305 7.33 43.00 -6.59
N SER A 306 8.59 42.85 -6.97
CA SER A 306 9.64 42.17 -6.24
C SER A 306 9.84 42.81 -4.86
N ARG A 307 10.11 41.98 -3.85
CA ARG A 307 10.73 42.39 -2.60
C ARG A 307 11.88 41.44 -2.28
N GLU A 308 13.08 41.85 -2.64
CA GLU A 308 14.31 41.48 -1.94
C GLU A 308 14.29 42.09 -0.53
N LYS A 309 14.70 41.31 0.46
CA LYS A 309 15.34 41.85 1.67
C LYS A 309 16.46 40.92 2.14
N LYS A 310 17.67 41.46 1.94
CA LYS A 310 18.95 41.30 2.64
C LYS A 310 19.00 40.31 3.82
N GLY A 311 20.04 39.49 3.78
CA GLY A 311 20.49 38.64 4.89
C GLY A 311 21.20 39.35 6.03
N THR A 312 21.61 38.53 6.98
CA THR A 312 22.58 38.82 8.03
C THR A 312 23.41 37.56 8.27
N ASP A 313 24.72 37.72 8.16
CA ASP A 313 25.77 36.82 8.65
C ASP A 313 25.64 36.54 10.15
N GLY A 314 26.12 35.37 10.59
CA GLY A 314 26.18 35.00 12.00
C GLY A 314 26.83 33.64 12.27
N THR A 315 28.13 33.59 12.01
CA THR A 315 29.18 32.69 12.54
C THR A 315 28.84 31.78 13.73
N GLY A 316 29.28 30.50 13.67
CA GLY A 316 29.61 29.75 14.90
C GLY A 316 29.85 28.24 14.80
N ARG A 317 31.12 27.88 14.64
CA ARG A 317 31.81 26.75 15.33
C ARG A 317 31.88 25.36 14.64
N VAL A 318 32.94 25.25 13.85
CA VAL A 318 33.72 24.04 13.61
C VAL A 318 34.39 23.57 14.91
N SER A 319 34.30 22.28 15.23
CA SER A 319 35.18 21.60 16.19
C SER A 319 35.92 20.48 15.46
N ARG A 320 37.17 20.77 15.07
CA ARG A 320 38.19 19.76 14.76
C ARG A 320 38.87 19.36 16.08
N ARG A 321 38.98 18.07 16.36
CA ARG A 321 40.10 17.53 17.16
C ARG A 321 40.84 16.50 16.34
N THR A 322 42.03 16.91 15.94
CA THR A 322 43.16 16.10 15.49
C THR A 322 43.71 15.25 16.62
N GLY A 323 44.20 14.06 16.30
CA GLY A 323 44.97 13.21 17.20
C GLY A 323 45.69 12.10 16.45
N LEU A 324 46.71 12.46 15.67
CA LEU A 324 47.73 11.55 15.13
C LEU A 324 48.54 10.96 16.28
N GLY A 325 48.61 9.62 16.35
CA GLY A 325 49.52 8.86 17.19
C GLY A 325 50.24 7.81 16.36
N ARG A 326 51.55 7.98 16.21
CA ARG A 326 52.49 7.25 15.35
C ARG A 326 52.86 5.85 15.89
N SER A 327 52.98 4.91 14.96
CA SER A 327 54.03 3.88 14.82
C SER A 327 54.70 3.24 16.05
N GLY A 328 54.64 1.91 16.13
CA GLY A 328 55.61 1.07 16.84
C GLY A 328 55.76 -0.29 16.14
N ARG A 329 56.87 -0.49 15.44
CA ARG A 329 57.34 -1.78 14.93
C ARG A 329 57.80 -2.65 16.10
N GLY A 330 57.58 -3.96 16.02
CA GLY A 330 58.19 -4.95 16.90
C GLY A 330 58.10 -6.35 16.32
N ALA A 331 59.10 -6.72 15.53
CA ALA A 331 59.36 -8.10 15.11
C ALA A 331 60.22 -8.82 16.17
N GLY A 332 59.94 -10.10 16.43
CA GLY A 332 60.79 -11.02 17.20
C GLY A 332 60.05 -12.31 17.51
N LYS A 333 60.12 -13.34 16.65
CA LYS A 333 61.06 -14.49 16.68
C LYS A 333 60.86 -15.46 17.86
N LYS A 334 60.43 -16.67 17.46
CA LYS A 334 60.94 -18.02 17.80
C LYS A 334 60.90 -18.52 19.25
N GLY A 335 60.27 -19.69 19.38
CA GLY A 335 60.93 -20.89 19.94
C GLY A 335 60.17 -21.58 21.05
N THR A 336 59.46 -22.67 20.75
CA THR A 336 59.91 -24.07 20.94
C THR A 336 58.86 -25.00 20.34
#